data_AF-A0A9P0F0K8-F1
#
_entry.id   AF-A0A9P0F0K8-F1
#
_cell.length_a   1.000
_cell.length_b   1.000
_cell.length_c   1.000
_cell.angle_alpha   90.00
_cell.angle_beta   90.00
_cell.angle_gamma   90.00
#
_symmetry.space_group_name_H-M   'P 1'
#
loop_
_entity.id
_entity.type
_entity.pdbx_description
1 polymer ?
#
loop_
_entity_poly.entity_id
_entity_poly.type
_entity_poly.pdbx_seq_one_letter_code
_entity_poly.pdbx_strand_id
1 'polypeptide(L)'
;MGLLMPTLAGHADGIPLTEQLLPQKLQKLGYVTRLIGKWHVGSAKKSMTPIRRGFHSHFGFYNGFVGYKNGIHDFQNTSGFDCYRNFHRSKHEVEGKYLTDVYTKEAVDVIEAHSRSSAPLFLMLSHLAPHAGAIGVLEARDEEKNAKKYSYIADPLRRLYAGVMEALDASVGAVVSALDSHNMLRNSVIIFISDNGGPTTRRDVGLQTGASNWPLRGLKGSLFEGGVRGVAVAWSPLFKNLAQTSDNYIHLTDWLPSLYYAAGGDVNSLSALDGINQWSHLVDVKSKSSRNQLLVHIYEKRSKWAVIKDKWKLVQANDTETLKYTTFYHGESGRNGEKYSLNLVTGSPVSKILRRNVPEKELEIEYAERRRSLNRGMIAACSERIAASKLVPPDQCSEAPCLFNIHQDPCEFRDVAAHHPSIVDELRKLYEKYASSFAEPQDHGLDPAALPQNWDGWWTPWLDS
;
A
#
# COMPACT_ATOMS: atom_id res chain seq x y z
N MET A 1 -11.04 3.08 -18.36
CA MET A 1 -11.32 1.65 -18.10
C MET A 1 -10.30 1.18 -17.08
N GLY A 2 -10.73 0.69 -15.92
CA GLY A 2 -9.85 0.33 -14.80
C GLY A 2 -10.17 -1.06 -14.24
N LEU A 3 -9.54 -1.42 -13.13
CA LEU A 3 -9.87 -2.63 -12.37
C LEU A 3 -10.88 -2.28 -11.26
N LEU A 4 -11.97 -3.04 -11.15
CA LEU A 4 -12.97 -2.85 -10.08
C LEU A 4 -12.45 -3.26 -8.71
N MET A 5 -11.78 -4.40 -8.73
CA MET A 5 -11.33 -5.18 -7.59
C MET A 5 -9.94 -5.71 -7.94
N PRO A 6 -9.14 -6.13 -6.94
CA PRO A 6 -7.91 -6.83 -7.22
C PRO A 6 -8.16 -8.05 -8.11
N THR A 7 -7.30 -8.29 -9.10
CA THR A 7 -7.47 -9.42 -10.03
C THR A 7 -7.41 -10.74 -9.29
N LEU A 8 -8.42 -11.58 -9.45
CA LEU A 8 -8.48 -12.90 -8.83
C LEU A 8 -7.66 -13.92 -9.63
N ALA A 9 -7.15 -14.94 -8.94
CA ALA A 9 -6.41 -16.01 -9.59
C ALA A 9 -7.31 -16.76 -10.59
N GLY A 10 -6.75 -17.05 -11.77
CA GLY A 10 -7.46 -17.74 -12.84
C GLY A 10 -8.50 -16.90 -13.60
N HIS A 11 -8.59 -15.59 -13.32
CA HIS A 11 -9.41 -14.67 -14.10
C HIS A 11 -8.63 -14.04 -15.25
N ALA A 12 -9.29 -13.85 -16.40
CA ALA A 12 -8.71 -13.18 -17.56
C ALA A 12 -8.56 -11.65 -17.40
N ASP A 13 -8.98 -11.11 -16.24
CA ASP A 13 -8.97 -9.70 -15.91
C ASP A 13 -7.55 -9.15 -15.71
N GLY A 14 -7.34 -7.89 -16.09
CA GLY A 14 -6.06 -7.21 -15.92
C GLY A 14 -6.13 -5.74 -16.33
N ILE A 15 -5.07 -4.98 -16.05
CA ILE A 15 -4.99 -3.61 -16.57
C ILE A 15 -5.05 -3.68 -18.11
N PRO A 16 -5.91 -2.90 -18.78
CA PRO A 16 -5.98 -2.90 -20.25
C PRO A 16 -4.60 -2.73 -20.88
N LEU A 17 -4.33 -3.46 -21.96
CA LEU A 17 -3.02 -3.43 -22.63
C LEU A 17 -2.75 -2.09 -23.34
N THR A 18 -3.80 -1.28 -23.55
CA THR A 18 -3.71 0.09 -24.06
C THR A 18 -3.13 1.06 -23.03
N GLU A 19 -3.16 0.72 -21.73
CA GLU A 19 -2.62 1.58 -20.67
C GLU A 19 -1.10 1.49 -20.59
N GLN A 20 -0.44 2.64 -20.68
CA GLN A 20 1.00 2.77 -20.48
C GLN A 20 1.33 2.95 -19.01
N LEU A 21 2.06 1.99 -18.44
CA LEU A 21 2.45 2.02 -17.03
C LEU A 21 3.68 2.91 -16.80
N LEU A 22 3.85 3.38 -15.56
CA LEU A 22 5.03 4.13 -15.11
C LEU A 22 6.36 3.53 -15.60
N PRO A 23 6.67 2.23 -15.40
CA PRO A 23 7.94 1.67 -15.83
C PRO A 23 8.13 1.75 -17.36
N GLN A 24 7.09 1.58 -18.19
CA GLN A 24 7.20 1.77 -19.65
C GLN A 24 7.56 3.21 -20.01
N LYS A 25 7.02 4.18 -19.26
CA LYS A 25 7.31 5.61 -19.47
C LYS A 25 8.74 5.94 -19.03
N LEU A 26 9.20 5.38 -17.92
CA LEU A 26 10.57 5.57 -17.42
C LEU A 26 11.62 4.91 -18.32
N GLN A 27 11.32 3.75 -18.92
CA GLN A 27 12.21 3.11 -19.91
C GLN A 27 12.54 4.05 -21.08
N LYS A 28 11.56 4.82 -21.56
CA LYS A 28 11.77 5.82 -22.63
C LYS A 28 12.70 6.95 -22.22
N LEU A 29 12.88 7.18 -20.92
CA LEU A 29 13.81 8.14 -20.35
C LEU A 29 15.16 7.48 -19.95
N GLY A 30 15.40 6.24 -20.38
CA GLY A 30 16.65 5.52 -20.14
C GLY A 30 16.73 4.75 -18.82
N TYR A 31 15.64 4.67 -18.05
CA TYR A 31 15.66 3.94 -16.78
C TYR A 31 15.72 2.42 -16.97
N VAL A 32 16.58 1.77 -16.20
CA VAL A 32 16.51 0.34 -15.94
C VAL A 32 15.43 0.09 -14.90
N THR A 33 14.45 -0.72 -15.25
CA THR A 33 13.23 -0.95 -14.47
C THR A 33 13.21 -2.37 -13.91
N ARG A 34 13.06 -2.52 -12.59
CA ARG A 34 13.10 -3.82 -11.89
C ARG A 34 11.89 -3.92 -10.95
N LEU A 35 11.16 -5.04 -11.02
CA LEU A 35 10.12 -5.38 -10.06
C LEU A 35 10.56 -6.59 -9.23
N ILE A 36 10.47 -6.49 -7.91
CA ILE A 36 10.69 -7.62 -7.00
C ILE A 36 9.42 -7.79 -6.16
N GLY A 37 8.90 -9.01 -6.12
CA GLY A 37 7.69 -9.39 -5.39
C GLY A 37 6.41 -9.31 -6.21
N LYS A 38 5.34 -8.84 -5.58
CA LYS A 38 3.95 -8.95 -6.03
C LYS A 38 3.66 -8.11 -7.29
N TRP A 39 2.89 -8.67 -8.23
CA TRP A 39 2.36 -7.97 -9.40
C TRP A 39 0.87 -7.60 -9.27
N HIS A 40 -0.02 -8.60 -9.22
CA HIS A 40 -1.45 -8.49 -8.87
C HIS A 40 -2.31 -7.52 -9.69
N VAL A 41 -2.03 -7.41 -10.98
CA VAL A 41 -2.81 -6.58 -11.92
C VAL A 41 -3.09 -7.29 -13.25
N GLY A 42 -3.21 -8.61 -13.18
CA GLY A 42 -3.52 -9.51 -14.30
C GLY A 42 -2.31 -10.29 -14.82
N SER A 43 -2.53 -11.56 -15.11
CA SER A 43 -1.48 -12.48 -15.60
C SER A 43 -1.99 -13.57 -16.52
N ALA A 44 -3.20 -13.44 -17.09
CA ALA A 44 -3.78 -14.47 -17.95
C ALA A 44 -3.02 -14.66 -19.28
N LYS A 45 -2.31 -13.61 -19.73
CA LYS A 45 -1.39 -13.62 -20.86
C LYS A 45 -0.01 -13.14 -20.43
N LYS A 46 1.07 -13.60 -21.07
CA LYS A 46 2.42 -13.04 -20.92
C LYS A 46 2.45 -11.54 -21.20
N SER A 47 1.61 -11.04 -22.12
CA SER A 47 1.47 -9.59 -22.39
C SER A 47 0.97 -8.78 -21.18
N MET A 48 0.33 -9.42 -20.21
CA MET A 48 -0.16 -8.80 -18.97
C MET A 48 0.87 -8.85 -17.83
N THR A 49 1.92 -9.65 -17.94
CA THR A 49 2.92 -9.80 -16.86
C THR A 49 3.96 -8.67 -16.85
N PRO A 50 4.68 -8.45 -15.73
CA PRO A 50 5.54 -7.28 -15.53
C PRO A 50 6.53 -6.99 -16.67
N ILE A 51 7.14 -8.03 -17.24
CA ILE A 51 8.16 -7.89 -18.28
C ILE A 51 7.58 -7.30 -19.57
N ARG A 52 6.34 -7.67 -19.92
CA ARG A 52 5.66 -7.09 -21.08
C ARG A 52 4.94 -5.78 -20.75
N ARG A 53 4.99 -5.36 -19.48
CA ARG A 53 4.37 -4.13 -18.95
C ARG A 53 5.39 -3.13 -18.43
N GLY A 54 6.63 -3.19 -18.93
CA GLY A 54 7.65 -2.14 -18.77
C GLY A 54 8.76 -2.42 -17.78
N PHE A 55 8.79 -3.59 -17.13
CA PHE A 55 9.93 -3.99 -16.31
C PHE A 55 10.96 -4.75 -17.13
N HIS A 56 12.25 -4.41 -17.01
CA HIS A 56 13.32 -5.18 -17.65
C HIS A 56 13.52 -6.55 -16.98
N SER A 57 13.21 -6.68 -15.69
CA SER A 57 13.09 -7.99 -15.04
C SER A 57 12.05 -7.97 -13.93
N HIS A 58 11.60 -9.18 -13.61
CA HIS A 58 10.74 -9.45 -12.48
C HIS A 58 11.23 -10.68 -11.73
N PHE A 59 11.29 -10.59 -10.40
CA PHE A 59 11.42 -11.78 -9.55
C PHE A 59 10.35 -11.73 -8.46
N GLY A 60 9.33 -12.59 -8.56
CA GLY A 60 8.21 -12.57 -7.63
C GLY A 60 7.00 -13.33 -8.12
N PHE A 61 5.80 -12.92 -7.71
CA PHE A 61 4.57 -13.67 -7.94
C PHE A 61 3.49 -12.81 -8.60
N TYR A 62 2.57 -13.46 -9.32
CA TYR A 62 1.56 -12.75 -10.11
C TYR A 62 0.27 -12.46 -9.33
N ASN A 63 -0.17 -13.35 -8.45
CA ASN A 63 -1.42 -13.25 -7.72
C ASN A 63 -1.31 -12.37 -6.46
N GLY A 64 -2.35 -12.39 -5.62
CA GLY A 64 -2.50 -11.46 -4.50
C GLY A 64 -1.59 -11.70 -3.31
N PHE A 65 -1.17 -12.94 -3.10
CA PHE A 65 -0.36 -13.40 -1.99
C PHE A 65 0.19 -14.81 -2.28
N VAL A 66 1.22 -15.22 -1.55
CA VAL A 66 1.74 -16.60 -1.54
C VAL A 66 2.20 -16.94 -0.13
N GLY A 67 2.36 -18.22 0.22
CA GLY A 67 2.93 -18.61 1.52
C GLY A 67 4.37 -18.11 1.66
N TYR A 68 4.75 -17.64 2.86
CA TYR A 68 6.03 -16.98 3.09
C TYR A 68 7.22 -17.92 2.92
N LYS A 69 7.02 -19.24 3.01
CA LYS A 69 8.09 -20.24 2.97
C LYS A 69 7.94 -21.26 1.84
N ASN A 70 6.87 -21.19 1.05
CA ASN A 70 6.59 -22.18 0.00
C ASN A 70 6.29 -21.56 -1.38
N GLY A 71 5.94 -20.27 -1.47
CA GLY A 71 5.59 -19.64 -2.75
C GLY A 71 4.30 -20.19 -3.39
N ILE A 72 3.41 -20.79 -2.59
CA ILE A 72 2.13 -21.34 -3.03
C ILE A 72 1.04 -20.28 -2.87
N HIS A 73 0.23 -20.08 -3.90
CA HIS A 73 -0.99 -19.31 -3.84
C HIS A 73 -2.20 -20.25 -3.70
N ASP A 74 -2.93 -20.09 -2.59
CA ASP A 74 -4.14 -20.86 -2.26
C ASP A 74 -5.38 -19.96 -2.36
N PHE A 75 -6.28 -20.28 -3.30
CA PHE A 75 -7.50 -19.51 -3.53
C PHE A 75 -8.65 -20.42 -3.95
N GLN A 76 -9.82 -20.27 -3.32
CA GLN A 76 -11.05 -21.02 -3.66
C GLN A 76 -10.83 -22.54 -3.82
N ASN A 77 -10.22 -23.18 -2.83
CA ASN A 77 -9.89 -24.62 -2.83
C ASN A 77 -8.94 -25.07 -3.96
N THR A 78 -8.25 -24.13 -4.59
CA THR A 78 -7.24 -24.40 -5.62
C THR A 78 -5.89 -23.89 -5.15
N SER A 79 -4.89 -24.75 -5.25
CA SER A 79 -3.52 -24.49 -4.81
C SER A 79 -2.54 -24.65 -5.96
N GLY A 80 -1.57 -23.75 -6.05
CA GLY A 80 -0.50 -23.85 -7.04
C GLY A 80 0.68 -22.96 -6.71
N PHE A 81 1.86 -23.31 -7.21
CA PHE A 81 3.04 -22.45 -7.14
C PHE A 81 2.83 -21.19 -7.98
N ASP A 82 3.27 -20.05 -7.44
CA ASP A 82 3.24 -18.76 -8.12
C ASP A 82 4.49 -17.97 -7.74
N CYS A 83 5.63 -18.31 -8.35
CA CYS A 83 6.90 -17.60 -8.15
C CYS A 83 7.76 -17.73 -9.41
N TYR A 84 8.07 -16.60 -10.03
CA TYR A 84 8.73 -16.52 -11.32
C TYR A 84 9.97 -15.62 -11.24
N ARG A 85 11.04 -16.07 -11.89
CA ARG A 85 12.13 -15.20 -12.33
C ARG A 85 11.93 -14.98 -13.82
N ASN A 86 11.52 -13.78 -14.15
CA ASN A 86 11.07 -13.42 -15.48
C ASN A 86 9.93 -14.34 -15.96
N PHE A 87 10.11 -15.11 -17.03
CA PHE A 87 9.13 -16.09 -17.49
C PHE A 87 9.37 -17.51 -16.98
N HIS A 88 10.36 -17.71 -16.09
CA HIS A 88 10.76 -19.02 -15.62
C HIS A 88 10.24 -19.31 -14.21
N ARG A 89 9.66 -20.49 -14.04
CA ARG A 89 9.23 -21.05 -12.75
C ARG A 89 10.43 -21.13 -11.79
N SER A 90 10.29 -20.58 -10.60
CA SER A 90 11.41 -20.29 -9.68
C SER A 90 11.20 -20.90 -8.27
N LYS A 91 10.66 -22.12 -8.22
CA LYS A 91 10.37 -22.81 -6.95
C LYS A 91 11.60 -22.96 -6.04
N HIS A 92 12.74 -23.38 -6.61
CA HIS A 92 13.99 -23.61 -5.88
C HIS A 92 14.60 -22.33 -5.26
N GLU A 93 14.23 -21.15 -5.75
CA GLU A 93 14.72 -19.89 -5.19
C GLU A 93 13.97 -19.50 -3.92
N VAL A 94 12.72 -19.96 -3.75
CA VAL A 94 11.80 -19.54 -2.68
C VAL A 94 11.45 -20.63 -1.66
N GLU A 95 11.39 -21.91 -2.07
CA GLU A 95 10.93 -23.00 -1.20
C GLU A 95 11.87 -23.18 0.01
N GLY A 96 11.27 -23.28 1.20
CA GLY A 96 11.97 -23.41 2.47
C GLY A 96 12.60 -22.13 3.00
N LYS A 97 12.49 -20.99 2.30
CA LYS A 97 13.11 -19.73 2.68
C LYS A 97 12.07 -18.67 3.00
N TYR A 98 12.36 -17.80 3.96
CA TYR A 98 11.45 -16.70 4.29
C TYR A 98 11.45 -15.64 3.18
N LEU A 99 10.30 -15.45 2.53
CA LEU A 99 10.17 -14.69 1.29
C LEU A 99 10.62 -13.22 1.40
N THR A 100 10.40 -12.60 2.57
CA THR A 100 10.90 -11.25 2.83
C THR A 100 12.42 -11.18 2.73
N ASP A 101 13.14 -12.18 3.27
CA ASP A 101 14.60 -12.22 3.21
C ASP A 101 15.08 -12.51 1.77
N VAL A 102 14.39 -13.38 1.04
CA VAL A 102 14.68 -13.68 -0.38
C VAL A 102 14.58 -12.42 -1.24
N TYR A 103 13.49 -11.66 -1.11
CA TYR A 103 13.30 -10.42 -1.88
C TYR A 103 14.20 -9.29 -1.42
N THR A 104 14.55 -9.24 -0.12
CA THR A 104 15.55 -8.30 0.38
C THR A 104 16.90 -8.56 -0.27
N LYS A 105 17.32 -9.82 -0.32
CA LYS A 105 18.59 -10.20 -0.97
C LYS A 105 18.58 -9.83 -2.46
N GLU A 106 17.52 -10.15 -3.20
CA GLU A 106 17.43 -9.76 -4.61
C GLU A 106 17.54 -8.24 -4.79
N ALA A 107 16.88 -7.45 -3.93
CA ALA A 107 16.94 -6.00 -4.02
C ALA A 107 18.37 -5.46 -3.81
N VAL A 108 19.09 -6.01 -2.83
CA VAL A 108 20.50 -5.69 -2.58
C VAL A 108 21.36 -6.08 -3.78
N ASP A 109 21.20 -7.30 -4.30
CA ASP A 109 21.97 -7.80 -5.45
C ASP A 109 21.71 -6.93 -6.71
N VAL A 110 20.47 -6.48 -6.92
CA VAL A 110 20.11 -5.55 -8.00
C VAL A 110 20.82 -4.21 -7.84
N ILE A 111 20.85 -3.65 -6.63
CA ILE A 111 21.51 -2.37 -6.35
C ILE A 111 23.02 -2.50 -6.56
N GLU A 112 23.65 -3.54 -6.01
CA GLU A 112 25.07 -3.82 -6.19
C GLU A 112 25.41 -3.97 -7.68
N ALA A 113 24.65 -4.79 -8.41
CA ALA A 113 24.89 -4.99 -9.82
C ALA A 113 24.73 -3.69 -10.64
N HIS A 114 23.73 -2.89 -10.30
CA HIS A 114 23.42 -1.63 -10.98
C HIS A 114 24.41 -0.51 -10.67
N SER A 115 25.12 -0.56 -9.54
CA SER A 115 26.15 0.44 -9.18
C SER A 115 27.27 0.61 -10.23
N ARG A 116 27.41 -0.36 -11.13
CA ARG A 116 28.36 -0.36 -12.25
C ARG A 116 27.80 0.25 -13.54
N SER A 117 26.54 0.68 -13.55
CA SER A 117 25.84 1.27 -14.68
C SER A 117 25.76 2.79 -14.54
N SER A 118 25.76 3.51 -15.67
CA SER A 118 25.44 4.94 -15.73
C SER A 118 23.96 5.22 -15.98
N ALA A 119 23.15 4.20 -16.30
CA ALA A 119 21.72 4.35 -16.50
C ALA A 119 21.01 4.57 -15.15
N PRO A 120 19.91 5.33 -15.08
CA PRO A 120 19.15 5.48 -13.83
C PRO A 120 18.35 4.21 -13.49
N LEU A 121 18.14 3.94 -12.19
CA LEU A 121 17.38 2.79 -11.69
C LEU A 121 15.97 3.19 -11.25
N PHE A 122 14.98 2.41 -11.68
CA PHE A 122 13.67 2.32 -11.05
C PHE A 122 13.50 0.91 -10.47
N LEU A 123 13.59 0.80 -9.14
CA LEU A 123 13.39 -0.44 -8.41
C LEU A 123 12.08 -0.37 -7.63
N MET A 124 11.11 -1.22 -8.00
CA MET A 124 9.89 -1.42 -7.25
C MET A 124 10.01 -2.70 -6.42
N LEU A 125 10.06 -2.57 -5.10
CA LEU A 125 10.09 -3.69 -4.17
C LEU A 125 8.72 -3.83 -3.50
N SER A 126 7.90 -4.72 -4.04
CA SER A 126 6.53 -4.96 -3.58
C SER A 126 6.46 -6.26 -2.77
N HIS A 127 6.87 -6.20 -1.51
CA HIS A 127 6.86 -7.36 -0.61
C HIS A 127 5.48 -8.00 -0.46
N LEU A 128 5.48 -9.30 -0.12
CA LEU A 128 4.32 -9.96 0.48
C LEU A 128 4.01 -9.36 1.86
N ALA A 129 5.05 -9.11 2.66
CA ALA A 129 4.91 -8.54 3.99
C ALA A 129 4.19 -7.19 3.97
N PRO A 130 3.16 -6.96 4.81
CA PRO A 130 2.71 -7.81 5.93
C PRO A 130 1.38 -8.56 5.66
N HIS A 131 1.08 -8.92 4.40
CA HIS A 131 -0.13 -9.65 4.05
C HIS A 131 -0.11 -11.08 4.61
N ALA A 132 -1.28 -11.68 4.81
CA ALA A 132 -1.40 -13.11 5.08
C ALA A 132 -0.84 -13.92 3.89
N GLY A 133 -0.09 -14.99 4.16
CA GLY A 133 0.52 -15.84 3.14
C GLY A 133 -0.42 -16.92 2.59
N ALA A 134 -1.45 -17.28 3.36
CA ALA A 134 -2.58 -18.09 2.92
C ALA A 134 -3.84 -17.67 3.70
N ILE A 135 -4.99 -18.24 3.35
CA ILE A 135 -6.23 -18.01 4.10
C ILE A 135 -6.03 -18.43 5.56
N GLY A 136 -6.10 -17.47 6.48
CA GLY A 136 -5.96 -17.64 7.92
C GLY A 136 -4.52 -17.71 8.42
N VAL A 137 -3.52 -17.58 7.53
CA VAL A 137 -2.12 -17.87 7.86
C VAL A 137 -1.25 -16.63 7.65
N LEU A 138 -0.71 -16.12 8.74
CA LEU A 138 0.40 -15.18 8.76
C LEU A 138 1.63 -15.93 9.29
N GLU A 139 2.81 -15.68 8.74
CA GLU A 139 4.03 -16.40 9.13
C GLU A 139 5.13 -15.39 9.45
N ALA A 140 5.67 -15.44 10.66
CA ALA A 140 6.88 -14.70 10.98
C ALA A 140 8.12 -15.48 10.52
N ARG A 141 9.23 -14.76 10.35
CA ARG A 141 10.53 -15.33 9.97
C ARG A 141 10.94 -16.48 10.91
N ASP A 142 10.81 -16.24 12.21
CA ASP A 142 11.09 -17.20 13.30
C ASP A 142 10.00 -17.00 14.36
N GLU A 143 9.04 -17.93 14.42
CA GLU A 143 7.87 -17.81 15.27
C GLU A 143 8.20 -17.98 16.75
N GLU A 144 9.16 -18.84 17.09
CA GLU A 144 9.58 -19.08 18.47
C GLU A 144 10.28 -17.83 19.04
N LYS A 145 11.25 -17.29 18.29
CA LYS A 145 11.92 -16.05 18.67
C LYS A 145 10.95 -14.88 18.73
N ASN A 146 10.02 -14.80 17.78
CA ASN A 146 8.97 -13.80 17.76
C ASN A 146 8.07 -13.88 19.01
N ALA A 147 7.62 -15.09 19.37
CA ALA A 147 6.77 -15.33 20.52
C ALA A 147 7.46 -14.91 21.83
N LYS A 148 8.76 -15.21 21.98
CA LYS A 148 9.56 -14.80 23.14
C LYS A 148 9.74 -13.29 23.21
N LYS A 149 10.21 -12.69 22.11
CA LYS A 149 10.55 -11.25 22.03
C LYS A 149 9.33 -10.34 22.24
N TYR A 150 8.20 -10.70 21.66
CA TYR A 150 6.96 -9.90 21.70
C TYR A 150 5.93 -10.47 22.68
N SER A 151 6.37 -11.23 23.69
CA SER A 151 5.51 -11.85 24.71
C SER A 151 4.62 -10.85 25.46
N TYR A 152 5.04 -9.59 25.57
CA TYR A 152 4.23 -8.50 26.15
C TYR A 152 3.00 -8.13 25.31
N ILE A 153 2.94 -8.51 24.03
CA ILE A 153 1.76 -8.33 23.18
C ILE A 153 0.81 -9.49 23.46
N ALA A 154 -0.30 -9.21 24.15
CA ALA A 154 -1.27 -10.24 24.54
C ALA A 154 -1.94 -10.94 23.35
N ASP A 155 -2.34 -10.19 22.33
CA ASP A 155 -2.98 -10.73 21.13
C ASP A 155 -1.97 -11.53 20.27
N PRO A 156 -2.17 -12.84 20.07
CA PRO A 156 -1.19 -13.68 19.37
C PRO A 156 -0.98 -13.28 17.91
N LEU A 157 -2.03 -12.84 17.21
CA LEU A 157 -1.95 -12.48 15.80
C LEU A 157 -1.18 -11.15 15.63
N ARG A 158 -1.42 -10.17 16.51
CA ARG A 158 -0.65 -8.92 16.61
C ARG A 158 0.80 -9.19 16.96
N ARG A 159 1.05 -10.17 17.83
CA ARG A 159 2.40 -10.61 18.17
C ARG A 159 3.12 -11.16 16.94
N LEU A 160 2.45 -11.97 16.13
CA LEU A 160 2.99 -12.50 14.88
C LEU A 160 3.26 -11.39 13.86
N TYR A 161 2.32 -10.46 13.72
CA TYR A 161 2.44 -9.27 12.88
C TYR A 161 3.67 -8.42 13.25
N ALA A 162 3.98 -8.27 14.54
CA ALA A 162 5.15 -7.52 14.99
C ALA A 162 6.47 -8.08 14.42
N GLY A 163 6.61 -9.41 14.37
CA GLY A 163 7.79 -10.06 13.77
C GLY A 163 7.85 -9.92 12.25
N VAL A 164 6.70 -9.96 11.58
CA VAL A 164 6.62 -9.72 10.13
C VAL A 164 7.03 -8.28 9.81
N MET A 165 6.55 -7.32 10.59
CA MET A 165 6.95 -5.91 10.47
C MET A 165 8.43 -5.69 10.80
N GLU A 166 8.99 -6.38 11.80
CA GLU A 166 10.43 -6.33 12.09
C GLU A 166 11.27 -6.81 10.89
N ALA A 167 10.85 -7.90 10.23
CA ALA A 167 11.53 -8.39 9.04
C ALA A 167 11.44 -7.40 7.86
N LEU A 168 10.28 -6.75 7.67
CA LEU A 168 10.11 -5.71 6.66
C LEU A 168 10.95 -4.46 6.97
N ASP A 169 11.02 -4.02 8.23
CA ASP A 169 11.87 -2.90 8.66
C ASP A 169 13.36 -3.21 8.44
N ALA A 170 13.79 -4.44 8.76
CA ALA A 170 15.14 -4.91 8.46
C ALA A 170 15.44 -4.93 6.96
N SER A 171 14.46 -5.29 6.12
CA SER A 171 14.57 -5.22 4.66
C SER A 171 14.83 -3.79 4.17
N VAL A 172 14.04 -2.82 4.65
CA VAL A 172 14.26 -1.40 4.35
C VAL A 172 15.67 -0.96 4.77
N GLY A 173 16.11 -1.40 5.95
CA GLY A 173 17.47 -1.16 6.43
C GLY A 173 18.55 -1.70 5.50
N ALA A 174 18.39 -2.92 4.98
CA ALA A 174 19.33 -3.54 4.05
C ALA A 174 19.37 -2.80 2.70
N VAL A 175 18.20 -2.43 2.15
CA VAL A 175 18.11 -1.69 0.88
C VAL A 175 18.77 -0.30 1.00
N VAL A 176 18.48 0.44 2.06
CA VAL A 176 19.11 1.76 2.31
C VAL A 176 20.61 1.62 2.50
N SER A 177 21.06 0.57 3.20
CA SER A 177 22.49 0.30 3.41
C SER A 177 23.21 -0.03 2.10
N ALA A 178 22.57 -0.79 1.20
CA ALA A 178 23.11 -1.08 -0.13
C ALA A 178 23.23 0.19 -0.98
N LEU A 179 22.20 1.04 -1.00
CA LEU A 179 22.26 2.32 -1.70
C LEU A 179 23.38 3.23 -1.18
N ASP A 180 23.60 3.29 0.14
CA ASP A 180 24.67 4.09 0.75
C ASP A 180 26.05 3.52 0.41
N SER A 181 26.24 2.21 0.59
CA SER A 181 27.53 1.52 0.38
C SER A 181 28.00 1.59 -1.08
N HIS A 182 27.06 1.69 -2.02
CA HIS A 182 27.34 1.84 -3.45
C HIS A 182 27.27 3.30 -3.95
N ASN A 183 27.24 4.29 -3.04
CA ASN A 183 27.19 5.73 -3.35
C ASN A 183 25.97 6.17 -4.20
N MET A 184 24.90 5.37 -4.23
CA MET A 184 23.68 5.66 -4.99
C MET A 184 22.69 6.53 -4.20
N LEU A 185 22.76 6.50 -2.87
CA LEU A 185 21.80 7.17 -1.99
C LEU A 185 21.72 8.69 -2.20
N ARG A 186 22.84 9.32 -2.59
CA ARG A 186 22.96 10.78 -2.80
C ARG A 186 22.11 11.32 -3.95
N ASN A 187 21.67 10.45 -4.86
CA ASN A 187 20.79 10.80 -5.97
C ASN A 187 19.61 9.84 -6.07
N SER A 188 19.06 9.44 -4.91
CA SER A 188 17.93 8.54 -4.81
C SER A 188 16.69 9.24 -4.25
N VAL A 189 15.52 8.80 -4.71
CA VAL A 189 14.23 9.10 -4.09
C VAL A 189 13.66 7.79 -3.58
N ILE A 190 13.49 7.67 -2.27
CA ILE A 190 12.95 6.48 -1.62
C ILE A 190 11.52 6.79 -1.20
N ILE A 191 10.57 5.96 -1.64
CA ILE A 191 9.16 6.06 -1.29
C ILE A 191 8.75 4.76 -0.62
N PHE A 192 8.34 4.85 0.64
CA PHE A 192 7.74 3.75 1.40
C PHE A 192 6.25 4.03 1.54
N ILE A 193 5.41 3.22 0.91
CA ILE A 193 3.95 3.38 0.92
C ILE A 193 3.26 2.04 1.13
N SER A 194 2.05 2.09 1.67
CA SER A 194 1.13 0.95 1.72
C SER A 194 0.11 1.02 0.58
N ASP A 195 -0.33 -0.14 0.08
CA ASP A 195 -1.34 -0.26 -0.97
C ASP A 195 -2.77 -0.05 -0.45
N ASN A 196 -3.03 -0.32 0.83
CA ASN A 196 -4.33 -0.16 1.48
C ASN A 196 -4.21 -0.17 3.02
N GLY A 197 -5.28 0.17 3.72
CA GLY A 197 -5.41 -0.06 5.16
C GLY A 197 -5.21 -1.52 5.59
N GLY A 198 -4.84 -1.74 6.85
CA GLY A 198 -4.53 -3.07 7.37
C GLY A 198 -5.78 -3.97 7.49
N PRO A 199 -5.71 -5.27 7.16
CA PRO A 199 -6.79 -6.22 7.40
C PRO A 199 -6.79 -6.67 8.87
N THR A 200 -7.20 -5.78 9.78
CA THR A 200 -7.15 -6.00 11.24
C THR A 200 -7.87 -7.28 11.68
N THR A 201 -9.14 -7.43 11.28
CA THR A 201 -10.04 -8.53 11.65
C THR A 201 -10.90 -9.01 10.47
N ARG A 202 -10.33 -9.03 9.25
CA ARG A 202 -10.95 -9.52 7.99
C ARG A 202 -11.22 -11.04 7.99
N ARG A 203 -11.98 -11.49 8.98
CA ARG A 203 -12.38 -12.89 9.20
C ARG A 203 -13.36 -13.39 8.15
N ASP A 204 -14.10 -12.48 7.51
CA ASP A 204 -15.02 -12.74 6.39
C ASP A 204 -14.35 -13.46 5.21
N VAL A 205 -13.09 -13.13 4.94
CA VAL A 205 -12.30 -13.74 3.85
C VAL A 205 -11.06 -14.48 4.38
N GLY A 206 -10.96 -14.65 5.69
CA GLY A 206 -9.82 -15.28 6.35
C GLY A 206 -8.48 -14.55 6.15
N LEU A 207 -8.46 -13.25 5.87
CA LEU A 207 -7.22 -12.50 5.60
C LEU A 207 -6.81 -11.61 6.78
N GLN A 208 -7.27 -11.90 8.01
CA GLN A 208 -6.87 -11.13 9.18
C GLN A 208 -5.37 -11.29 9.47
N THR A 209 -4.70 -10.18 9.78
CA THR A 209 -3.25 -10.20 10.07
C THR A 209 -2.89 -9.60 11.43
N GLY A 210 -3.85 -9.10 12.22
CA GLY A 210 -3.51 -8.37 13.46
C GLY A 210 -2.88 -7.01 13.18
N ALA A 211 -3.00 -6.50 11.95
CA ALA A 211 -2.70 -5.12 11.61
C ALA A 211 -3.51 -4.13 12.46
N SER A 212 -3.11 -2.87 12.47
CA SER A 212 -3.78 -1.81 13.24
C SER A 212 -4.00 -0.59 12.37
N ASN A 213 -5.25 -0.16 12.28
CA ASN A 213 -5.62 1.14 11.70
C ASN A 213 -6.03 2.14 12.80
N TRP A 214 -6.01 1.73 14.06
CA TRP A 214 -6.46 2.55 15.18
C TRP A 214 -5.72 3.90 15.22
N PRO A 215 -6.43 5.03 15.34
CA PRO A 215 -7.84 5.16 15.73
C PRO A 215 -8.79 5.39 14.54
N LEU A 216 -8.33 5.15 13.30
CA LEU A 216 -9.13 5.38 12.10
C LEU A 216 -10.22 4.32 11.97
N ARG A 217 -11.37 4.72 11.42
CA ARG A 217 -12.53 3.84 11.20
C ARG A 217 -12.28 2.92 10.01
N GLY A 218 -12.71 1.67 10.12
CA GLY A 218 -12.63 0.68 9.06
C GLY A 218 -11.25 0.06 8.85
N LEU A 219 -11.18 -0.75 7.80
CA LEU A 219 -10.04 -1.60 7.48
C LEU A 219 -9.95 -1.89 5.98
N LYS A 220 -9.00 -2.74 5.57
CA LYS A 220 -8.84 -3.18 4.16
C LYS A 220 -10.18 -3.49 3.50
N GLY A 221 -10.47 -2.82 2.38
CA GLY A 221 -11.71 -3.01 1.61
C GLY A 221 -12.85 -2.08 2.01
N SER A 222 -12.72 -1.29 3.07
CA SER A 222 -13.65 -0.21 3.42
C SER A 222 -13.26 1.12 2.73
N LEU A 223 -14.21 2.05 2.63
CA LEU A 223 -13.95 3.43 2.14
C LEU A 223 -13.63 4.43 3.26
N PHE A 224 -13.67 3.99 4.52
CA PHE A 224 -13.31 4.78 5.68
C PHE A 224 -11.78 4.96 5.76
N GLU A 225 -11.31 5.96 6.51
CA GLU A 225 -9.90 6.37 6.61
C GLU A 225 -8.99 5.19 6.97
N GLY A 226 -9.44 4.27 7.82
CA GLY A 226 -8.67 3.06 8.17
C GLY A 226 -8.52 2.05 7.03
N GLY A 227 -9.32 2.15 5.96
CA GLY A 227 -9.19 1.36 4.74
C GLY A 227 -8.39 2.04 3.63
N VAL A 228 -8.41 3.38 3.56
CA VAL A 228 -7.90 4.13 2.39
C VAL A 228 -6.75 5.08 2.72
N ARG A 229 -6.57 5.49 3.98
CA ARG A 229 -5.46 6.34 4.42
C ARG A 229 -4.25 5.48 4.75
N GLY A 230 -3.41 5.22 3.75
CA GLY A 230 -2.19 4.43 3.88
C GLY A 230 -1.06 5.14 4.63
N VAL A 231 -0.10 4.34 5.13
CA VAL A 231 1.20 4.86 5.59
C VAL A 231 2.00 5.30 4.37
N ALA A 232 2.61 6.49 4.44
CA ALA A 232 3.49 7.01 3.40
C ALA A 232 4.66 7.79 4.02
N VAL A 233 5.87 7.51 3.55
CA VAL A 233 7.09 8.27 3.84
C VAL A 233 7.87 8.40 2.54
N ALA A 234 8.33 9.61 2.24
CA ALA A 234 9.24 9.87 1.13
C ALA A 234 10.52 10.49 1.68
N TRP A 235 11.67 10.06 1.15
CA TRP A 235 12.97 10.57 1.52
C TRP A 235 13.84 10.77 0.28
N SER A 236 14.54 11.90 0.22
CA SER A 236 15.57 12.17 -0.78
C SER A 236 16.48 13.28 -0.28
N PRO A 237 17.79 13.26 -0.56
CA PRO A 237 18.66 14.41 -0.33
C PRO A 237 18.33 15.60 -1.27
N LEU A 238 17.47 15.38 -2.26
CA LEU A 238 16.97 16.42 -3.17
C LEU A 238 15.81 17.25 -2.56
N PHE A 239 15.24 16.80 -1.44
CA PHE A 239 14.18 17.53 -0.75
C PHE A 239 14.76 18.62 0.16
N LYS A 240 14.03 19.73 0.29
CA LYS A 240 14.37 20.87 1.16
C LYS A 240 13.72 20.71 2.51
N ASN A 241 14.40 21.19 3.55
CA ASN A 241 13.94 21.16 4.95
C ASN A 241 13.53 19.73 5.33
N LEU A 242 14.47 18.86 5.65
CA LEU A 242 14.12 17.48 5.99
C LEU A 242 13.35 17.40 7.32
N ALA A 243 12.84 16.21 7.64
CA ALA A 243 12.00 15.96 8.81
C ALA A 243 10.75 16.86 8.86
N GLN A 244 9.93 16.80 7.81
CA GLN A 244 8.65 17.52 7.75
C GLN A 244 7.46 16.55 7.66
N THR A 245 6.30 17.05 8.06
CA THR A 245 5.01 16.44 7.77
C THR A 245 4.21 17.35 6.85
N SER A 246 3.46 16.75 5.94
CA SER A 246 2.47 17.46 5.13
C SER A 246 1.08 16.91 5.43
N ASP A 247 0.13 17.82 5.64
CA ASP A 247 -1.30 17.49 5.74
C ASP A 247 -2.01 17.61 4.39
N ASN A 248 -1.27 17.87 3.31
CA ASN A 248 -1.82 17.93 1.96
C ASN A 248 -2.13 16.52 1.42
N TYR A 249 -3.12 16.44 0.54
CA TYR A 249 -3.45 15.18 -0.12
C TYR A 249 -2.39 14.79 -1.14
N ILE A 250 -1.91 13.56 -0.99
CA ILE A 250 -1.20 12.80 -2.03
C ILE A 250 -1.99 11.51 -2.21
N HIS A 251 -2.35 11.21 -3.45
CA HIS A 251 -3.06 9.99 -3.82
C HIS A 251 -2.11 9.03 -4.56
N LEU A 252 -2.40 7.72 -4.55
CA LEU A 252 -1.56 6.72 -5.23
C LEU A 252 -1.36 7.03 -6.72
N THR A 253 -2.36 7.65 -7.36
CA THR A 253 -2.29 8.07 -8.77
C THR A 253 -1.31 9.21 -9.03
N ASP A 254 -0.93 9.99 -8.02
CA ASP A 254 0.01 11.12 -8.15
C ASP A 254 1.45 10.68 -8.39
N TRP A 255 1.80 9.43 -8.02
CA TRP A 255 3.16 8.94 -8.16
C TRP A 255 3.62 8.85 -9.62
N LEU A 256 2.74 8.45 -10.55
CA LEU A 256 3.11 8.35 -11.96
C LEU A 256 3.55 9.71 -12.54
N PRO A 257 2.72 10.78 -12.54
CA PRO A 257 3.13 12.07 -13.09
C PRO A 257 4.27 12.70 -12.27
N SER A 258 4.31 12.51 -10.95
CA SER A 258 5.37 13.08 -10.10
C SER A 258 6.73 12.45 -10.36
N LEU A 259 6.80 11.12 -10.45
CA LEU A 259 8.06 10.41 -10.74
C LEU A 259 8.48 10.56 -12.19
N TYR A 260 7.52 10.64 -13.12
CA TYR A 260 7.84 10.93 -14.53
C TYR A 260 8.46 12.33 -14.68
N TYR A 261 7.91 13.34 -13.99
CA TYR A 261 8.50 14.68 -13.94
C TYR A 261 9.90 14.67 -13.31
N ALA A 262 10.06 13.99 -12.18
CA ALA A 262 11.35 13.88 -11.48
C ALA A 262 12.43 13.22 -12.35
N ALA A 263 12.03 12.30 -13.23
CA ALA A 263 12.88 11.63 -14.20
C ALA A 263 13.24 12.50 -15.43
N GLY A 264 12.76 13.75 -15.51
CA GLY A 264 12.98 14.66 -16.63
C GLY A 264 11.94 14.52 -17.76
N GLY A 265 10.84 13.80 -17.53
CA GLY A 265 9.74 13.68 -18.48
C GLY A 265 8.82 14.90 -18.50
N ASP A 266 8.27 15.22 -19.67
CA ASP A 266 7.26 16.28 -19.81
C ASP A 266 5.87 15.77 -19.43
N VAL A 267 5.36 16.20 -18.27
CA VAL A 267 4.03 15.80 -17.79
C VAL A 267 2.88 16.20 -18.74
N ASN A 268 3.08 17.19 -19.61
CA ASN A 268 2.06 17.58 -20.59
C ASN A 268 1.90 16.53 -21.72
N SER A 269 2.91 15.67 -21.90
CA SER A 269 2.81 14.51 -22.81
C SER A 269 1.94 13.37 -22.23
N LEU A 270 1.56 13.46 -20.95
CA LEU A 270 0.68 12.51 -20.30
C LEU A 270 -0.77 12.98 -20.46
N SER A 271 -1.55 12.25 -21.24
CA SER A 271 -2.99 12.50 -21.41
C SER A 271 -3.82 11.70 -20.41
N ALA A 272 -4.96 12.26 -20.01
CA ALA A 272 -6.04 11.57 -19.29
C ALA A 272 -5.63 10.88 -17.97
N LEU A 273 -4.89 11.59 -17.11
CA LEU A 273 -4.52 11.10 -15.77
C LEU A 273 -5.44 11.68 -14.69
N ASP A 274 -5.83 10.85 -13.72
CA ASP A 274 -6.41 11.29 -12.45
C ASP A 274 -5.36 11.78 -11.45
N GLY A 275 -4.10 11.38 -11.67
CA GLY A 275 -2.94 11.81 -10.90
C GLY A 275 -2.49 13.21 -11.28
N ILE A 276 -1.99 13.95 -10.29
CA ILE A 276 -1.44 15.30 -10.46
C ILE A 276 0.05 15.25 -10.10
N ASN A 277 0.87 16.00 -10.83
CA ASN A 277 2.28 16.16 -10.50
C ASN A 277 2.42 16.93 -9.16
N GLN A 278 2.93 16.24 -8.15
CA GLN A 278 3.18 16.75 -6.80
C GLN A 278 4.67 16.97 -6.52
N TRP A 279 5.54 16.90 -7.55
CA TRP A 279 6.99 16.94 -7.34
C TRP A 279 7.47 18.21 -6.64
N SER A 280 6.92 19.38 -6.97
CA SER A 280 7.25 20.64 -6.29
C SER A 280 6.92 20.60 -4.80
N HIS A 281 5.79 19.99 -4.45
CA HIS A 281 5.35 19.81 -3.06
C HIS A 281 6.20 18.78 -2.31
N LEU A 282 6.65 17.71 -2.99
CA LEU A 282 7.58 16.72 -2.41
C LEU A 282 8.95 17.33 -2.11
N VAL A 283 9.46 18.18 -3.01
CA VAL A 283 10.74 18.88 -2.83
C VAL A 283 10.64 19.95 -1.75
N ASP A 284 9.53 20.67 -1.65
CA ASP A 284 9.31 21.68 -0.61
C ASP A 284 7.86 21.63 -0.14
N VAL A 285 7.65 21.10 1.07
CA VAL A 285 6.31 20.95 1.68
C VAL A 285 5.58 22.27 1.88
N LYS A 286 6.29 23.41 1.86
CA LYS A 286 5.67 24.75 1.91
C LYS A 286 5.07 25.15 0.57
N SER A 287 5.48 24.52 -0.52
CA SER A 287 4.84 24.69 -1.83
C SER A 287 3.41 24.19 -1.75
N LYS A 288 2.48 24.97 -2.31
CA LYS A 288 1.06 24.61 -2.32
C LYS A 288 0.85 23.30 -3.09
N SER A 289 0.24 22.30 -2.45
CA SER A 289 -0.27 21.12 -3.16
C SER A 289 -1.39 21.55 -4.10
N SER A 290 -1.37 21.00 -5.31
CA SER A 290 -2.40 21.21 -6.32
C SER A 290 -3.65 20.35 -6.08
N ARG A 291 -3.61 19.41 -5.13
CA ARG A 291 -4.71 18.49 -4.82
C ARG A 291 -5.50 18.95 -3.61
N ASN A 292 -6.74 19.32 -3.85
CA ASN A 292 -7.75 19.54 -2.80
C ASN A 292 -9.00 18.67 -2.98
N GLN A 293 -9.07 17.86 -4.03
CA GLN A 293 -10.17 16.93 -4.27
C GLN A 293 -9.65 15.61 -4.84
N LEU A 294 -10.35 14.52 -4.54
CA LEU A 294 -10.10 13.21 -5.15
C LEU A 294 -11.31 12.30 -5.03
N LEU A 295 -11.42 11.39 -6.01
CA LEU A 295 -12.26 10.21 -5.90
C LEU A 295 -11.51 9.14 -5.10
N VAL A 296 -12.14 8.61 -4.05
CA VAL A 296 -11.58 7.48 -3.30
C VAL A 296 -11.88 6.19 -4.06
N HIS A 297 -13.15 5.95 -4.42
CA HIS A 297 -13.59 4.80 -5.20
C HIS A 297 -15.04 4.98 -5.67
N ILE A 298 -15.42 4.28 -6.74
CA ILE A 298 -16.82 4.05 -7.14
C ILE A 298 -17.02 2.56 -7.41
N TYR A 299 -17.98 1.96 -6.73
CA TYR A 299 -18.49 0.63 -6.99
C TYR A 299 -20.03 0.67 -6.99
N GLU A 300 -20.60 0.94 -8.18
CA GLU A 300 -22.04 1.18 -8.35
C GLU A 300 -22.88 -0.04 -8.02
N LYS A 301 -22.44 -1.26 -8.38
CA LYS A 301 -23.18 -2.51 -8.07
C LYS A 301 -23.41 -2.72 -6.57
N ARG A 302 -22.62 -2.06 -5.71
CA ARG A 302 -22.74 -2.12 -4.24
C ARG A 302 -23.08 -0.77 -3.60
N SER A 303 -23.53 0.22 -4.39
CA SER A 303 -23.78 1.58 -3.91
C SER A 303 -22.67 2.11 -2.98
N LYS A 304 -21.40 1.87 -3.38
CA LYS A 304 -20.23 2.14 -2.54
C LYS A 304 -19.34 3.15 -3.23
N TRP A 305 -19.27 4.35 -2.69
CA TRP A 305 -18.44 5.42 -3.25
C TRP A 305 -18.03 6.40 -2.17
N ALA A 306 -16.91 7.08 -2.40
CA ALA A 306 -16.49 8.18 -1.56
C ALA A 306 -15.69 9.20 -2.36
N VAL A 307 -15.90 10.47 -2.02
CA VAL A 307 -15.16 11.61 -2.57
C VAL A 307 -14.69 12.49 -1.42
N ILE A 308 -13.55 13.13 -1.64
CA ILE A 308 -12.98 14.11 -0.71
C ILE A 308 -12.87 15.44 -1.44
N LYS A 309 -13.26 16.53 -0.77
CA LYS A 309 -12.96 17.90 -1.18
C LYS A 309 -12.64 18.76 0.05
N ASP A 310 -11.48 19.40 -0.01
CA ASP A 310 -10.88 20.16 1.10
C ASP A 310 -10.86 19.30 2.38
N LYS A 311 -11.55 19.71 3.45
CA LYS A 311 -11.60 18.93 4.70
C LYS A 311 -12.75 17.92 4.76
N TRP A 312 -13.60 17.88 3.73
CA TRP A 312 -14.85 17.15 3.74
C TRP A 312 -14.74 15.84 2.98
N LYS A 313 -15.30 14.78 3.57
CA LYS A 313 -15.44 13.48 2.94
C LYS A 313 -16.90 13.07 2.96
N LEU A 314 -17.45 12.76 1.79
CA LEU A 314 -18.78 12.19 1.63
C LEU A 314 -18.64 10.72 1.26
N VAL A 315 -19.28 9.83 2.01
CA VAL A 315 -19.15 8.37 1.82
C VAL A 315 -20.50 7.68 1.88
N GLN A 316 -20.77 6.87 0.86
CA GLN A 316 -21.82 5.85 0.86
C GLN A 316 -21.15 4.47 0.96
N ALA A 317 -21.56 3.67 1.92
CA ALA A 317 -20.96 2.37 2.18
C ALA A 317 -22.04 1.31 2.43
N ASN A 318 -22.82 0.98 1.39
CA ASN A 318 -23.82 -0.08 1.46
C ASN A 318 -23.16 -1.46 1.28
N ASP A 319 -22.62 -2.01 2.37
CA ASP A 319 -21.88 -3.28 2.34
C ASP A 319 -22.42 -4.28 3.38
N THR A 320 -23.73 -4.55 3.33
CA THR A 320 -24.52 -5.33 4.32
C THR A 320 -23.85 -6.63 4.79
N GLU A 321 -23.12 -7.32 3.90
CA GLU A 321 -22.40 -8.55 4.20
C GLU A 321 -21.14 -8.35 5.07
N THR A 322 -20.47 -7.20 4.95
CA THR A 322 -19.18 -6.93 5.62
C THR A 322 -19.22 -5.76 6.60
N LEU A 323 -20.36 -5.09 6.79
CA LEU A 323 -20.52 -3.89 7.64
C LEU A 323 -19.87 -4.04 9.01
N LYS A 324 -20.09 -5.18 9.68
CA LYS A 324 -19.56 -5.46 11.03
C LYS A 324 -18.03 -5.44 11.13
N TYR A 325 -17.33 -5.53 10.00
CA TYR A 325 -15.88 -5.47 9.92
C TYR A 325 -15.39 -4.16 9.29
N THR A 326 -16.06 -3.70 8.23
CA THR A 326 -15.56 -2.60 7.40
C THR A 326 -15.90 -1.21 7.95
N THR A 327 -16.81 -1.11 8.93
CA THR A 327 -17.28 0.19 9.46
C THR A 327 -16.96 0.41 10.94
N PHE A 328 -16.24 -0.51 11.59
CA PHE A 328 -15.83 -0.43 13.01
C PHE A 328 -14.35 -0.07 13.20
N TYR A 329 -13.96 0.18 14.44
CA TYR A 329 -12.60 0.50 14.86
C TYR A 329 -11.89 -0.76 15.37
N HIS A 330 -10.67 -1.00 14.87
CA HIS A 330 -9.93 -2.22 15.18
C HIS A 330 -8.42 -1.98 15.27
N GLY A 331 -7.73 -2.81 16.05
CA GLY A 331 -6.28 -2.81 16.18
C GLY A 331 -5.77 -1.95 17.35
N GLU A 332 -6.57 -1.83 18.39
CA GLU A 332 -6.23 -1.25 19.69
C GLU A 332 -5.20 -2.11 20.46
N SER A 333 -5.12 -3.41 20.15
CA SER A 333 -4.21 -4.35 20.80
C SER A 333 -2.73 -4.01 20.59
N GLY A 334 -1.89 -4.41 21.55
CA GLY A 334 -0.44 -4.17 21.52
C GLY A 334 -0.02 -2.72 21.80
N ARG A 335 -0.94 -1.86 22.24
CA ARG A 335 -0.66 -0.47 22.64
C ARG A 335 -0.32 -0.32 24.14
N ASN A 336 -0.80 -1.24 24.96
CA ASN A 336 -0.51 -1.32 26.38
C ASN A 336 0.66 -2.31 26.59
N GLY A 337 1.89 -1.82 26.46
CA GLY A 337 3.10 -2.65 26.46
C GLY A 337 4.37 -1.81 26.65
N GLU A 338 5.50 -2.24 26.08
CA GLU A 338 6.76 -1.48 26.15
C GLU A 338 6.57 -0.04 25.64
N LYS A 339 7.18 0.91 26.35
CA LYS A 339 7.23 2.30 25.91
C LYS A 339 8.03 2.36 24.61
N TYR A 340 7.45 2.95 23.56
CA TYR A 340 8.15 3.29 22.31
C TYR A 340 9.55 3.81 22.60
N SER A 341 10.55 3.13 22.04
CA SER A 341 11.97 3.41 22.28
C SER A 341 12.54 4.26 21.16
N LEU A 342 12.83 5.52 21.47
CA LEU A 342 13.53 6.42 20.55
C LEU A 342 14.93 5.89 20.23
N ASN A 343 15.60 5.24 21.19
CA ASN A 343 16.93 4.66 20.99
C ASN A 343 16.93 3.55 19.92
N LEU A 344 15.86 2.74 19.82
CA LEU A 344 15.74 1.75 18.74
C LEU A 344 15.61 2.42 17.37
N VAL A 345 14.84 3.51 17.29
CA VAL A 345 14.63 4.26 16.05
C VAL A 345 15.90 4.99 15.64
N THR A 346 16.50 5.77 16.55
CA THR A 346 17.72 6.55 16.26
C THR A 346 18.93 5.64 16.03
N GLY A 347 18.96 4.48 16.69
CA GLY A 347 19.98 3.45 16.55
C GLY A 347 19.80 2.52 15.33
N SER A 348 18.69 2.62 14.59
CA SER A 348 18.42 1.81 13.40
C SER A 348 19.47 2.07 12.30
N PRO A 349 19.74 1.07 11.43
CA PRO A 349 20.64 1.25 10.28
C PRO A 349 20.25 2.44 9.41
N VAL A 350 18.95 2.56 9.09
CA VAL A 350 18.41 3.67 8.29
C VAL A 350 18.71 5.01 8.96
N SER A 351 18.32 5.21 10.22
CA SER A 351 18.56 6.47 10.93
C SER A 351 20.04 6.85 10.94
N LYS A 352 20.94 5.89 11.22
CA LYS A 352 22.38 6.13 11.24
C LYS A 352 22.92 6.58 9.88
N ILE A 353 22.47 5.97 8.79
CA ILE A 353 22.88 6.32 7.42
C ILE A 353 22.33 7.69 7.02
N LEU A 354 21.04 7.93 7.27
CA LEU A 354 20.41 9.19 6.89
C LEU A 354 21.02 10.38 7.66
N ARG A 355 21.35 10.20 8.95
CA ARG A 355 22.03 11.24 9.77
C ARG A 355 23.44 11.60 9.28
N ARG A 356 24.15 10.72 8.60
CA ARG A 356 25.47 11.03 8.01
C ARG A 356 25.36 11.91 6.77
N ASN A 357 24.24 11.78 6.06
CA ASN A 357 23.99 12.42 4.77
C ASN A 357 23.12 13.68 4.88
N VAL A 358 22.74 14.08 6.11
CA VAL A 358 21.84 15.22 6.41
C VAL A 358 22.47 16.04 7.54
N PRO A 359 22.41 17.39 7.53
CA PRO A 359 22.90 18.19 8.64
C PRO A 359 22.29 17.78 9.99
N GLU A 360 23.12 17.66 11.03
CA GLU A 360 22.75 17.11 12.34
C GLU A 360 21.51 17.79 12.99
N LYS A 361 21.32 19.08 12.70
CA LYS A 361 20.19 19.90 13.17
C LYS A 361 18.83 19.53 12.57
N GLU A 362 18.76 18.77 11.47
CA GLU A 362 17.50 18.42 10.79
C GLU A 362 16.94 17.04 11.20
N LEU A 363 17.63 16.28 12.06
CA LEU A 363 17.21 14.95 12.53
C LEU A 363 17.17 14.85 14.07
N GLU A 364 16.84 15.96 14.73
CA GLU A 364 16.77 16.03 16.19
C GLU A 364 15.66 15.15 16.76
N ILE A 365 15.96 14.55 17.91
CA ILE A 365 15.03 13.73 18.71
C ILE A 365 13.74 14.50 19.01
N GLU A 366 13.85 15.82 19.15
CA GLU A 366 12.74 16.73 19.43
C GLU A 366 11.64 16.69 18.37
N TYR A 367 11.98 16.51 17.08
CA TYR A 367 10.98 16.35 16.02
C TYR A 367 10.18 15.04 16.15
N ALA A 368 10.88 13.93 16.40
CA ALA A 368 10.24 12.63 16.59
C ALA A 368 9.31 12.65 17.83
N GLU A 369 9.71 13.36 18.89
CA GLU A 369 8.89 13.56 20.08
C GLU A 369 7.68 14.47 19.83
N ARG A 370 7.86 15.61 19.15
CA ARG A 370 6.75 16.49 18.71
C ARG A 370 5.73 15.73 17.89
N ARG A 371 6.18 14.98 16.88
CA ARG A 371 5.27 14.20 16.03
C ARG A 371 4.51 13.14 16.82
N ARG A 372 5.20 12.46 17.74
CA ARG A 372 4.57 11.49 18.64
C ARG A 372 3.56 12.13 19.58
N SER A 373 3.78 13.37 20.01
CA SER A 373 2.83 14.13 20.84
C SER A 373 1.55 14.47 20.06
N LEU A 374 1.69 14.99 18.84
CA LEU A 374 0.55 15.30 17.96
C LEU A 374 -0.31 14.07 17.67
N ASN A 375 0.34 12.94 17.34
CA ASN A 375 -0.37 11.67 17.13
C ASN A 375 -1.09 11.19 18.40
N ARG A 376 -0.50 11.39 19.59
CA ARG A 376 -1.15 11.07 20.86
C ARG A 376 -2.40 11.91 21.10
N GLY A 377 -2.37 13.21 20.79
CA GLY A 377 -3.53 14.08 20.89
C GLY A 377 -4.69 13.63 20.00
N MET A 378 -4.40 13.34 18.72
CA MET A 378 -5.39 12.77 17.80
C MET A 378 -5.95 11.44 18.30
N ILE A 379 -5.08 10.51 18.73
CA ILE A 379 -5.51 9.21 19.25
C ILE A 379 -6.39 9.37 20.48
N ALA A 380 -6.02 10.23 21.43
CA ALA A 380 -6.79 10.46 22.64
C ALA A 380 -8.19 11.00 22.32
N ALA A 381 -8.27 12.03 21.46
CA ALA A 381 -9.55 12.64 21.06
C ALA A 381 -10.47 11.63 20.36
N CYS A 382 -9.94 10.83 19.44
CA CYS A 382 -10.73 9.77 18.79
C CYS A 382 -11.14 8.67 19.78
N SER A 383 -10.22 8.24 20.64
CA SER A 383 -10.48 7.16 21.62
C SER A 383 -11.53 7.56 22.64
N GLU A 384 -11.52 8.82 23.12
CA GLU A 384 -12.56 9.35 24.00
C GLU A 384 -13.93 9.32 23.31
N ARG A 385 -14.02 9.79 22.05
CA ARG A 385 -15.27 9.74 21.28
C ARG A 385 -15.80 8.32 21.12
N ILE A 386 -14.91 7.40 20.76
CA ILE A 386 -15.24 5.97 20.58
C ILE A 386 -15.69 5.34 21.90
N ALA A 387 -15.03 5.65 23.02
CA ALA A 387 -15.36 5.09 24.33
C ALA A 387 -16.63 5.71 24.95
N ALA A 388 -16.90 7.00 24.70
CA ALA A 388 -18.04 7.72 25.24
C ALA A 388 -19.38 7.34 24.60
N SER A 389 -19.38 6.68 23.43
CA SER A 389 -20.60 6.30 22.73
C SER A 389 -20.83 4.80 22.68
N LYS A 390 -22.03 4.40 23.10
CA LYS A 390 -22.60 3.12 22.69
C LYS A 390 -23.17 3.31 21.28
N LEU A 391 -22.42 2.81 20.28
CA LEU A 391 -22.87 2.50 18.92
C LEU A 391 -22.98 3.69 17.96
N VAL A 392 -21.90 3.99 17.23
CA VAL A 392 -22.07 4.43 15.83
C VAL A 392 -22.66 3.23 15.08
N PRO A 393 -23.87 3.32 14.51
CA PRO A 393 -24.46 2.19 13.81
C PRO A 393 -23.55 1.74 12.65
N PRO A 394 -23.26 0.44 12.51
CA PRO A 394 -22.39 -0.04 11.44
C PRO A 394 -22.91 0.27 10.03
N ASP A 395 -24.22 0.51 9.92
CA ASP A 395 -24.99 0.82 8.71
C ASP A 395 -25.30 2.30 8.54
N GLN A 396 -24.76 3.19 9.39
CA GLN A 396 -25.06 4.63 9.39
C GLN A 396 -24.93 5.29 8.00
N CYS A 397 -24.02 4.79 7.16
CA CYS A 397 -23.74 5.32 5.83
C CYS A 397 -24.25 4.43 4.68
N SER A 398 -25.16 3.50 4.98
CA SER A 398 -25.71 2.53 4.01
C SER A 398 -26.95 3.04 3.30
N GLU A 399 -27.87 3.70 4.01
CA GLU A 399 -29.12 4.24 3.45
C GLU A 399 -28.91 5.61 2.79
N ALA A 400 -28.05 6.44 3.38
CA ALA A 400 -27.70 7.78 2.89
C ALA A 400 -26.22 8.05 3.12
N PRO A 401 -25.59 8.95 2.35
CA PRO A 401 -24.16 9.18 2.47
C PRO A 401 -23.86 10.00 3.72
N CYS A 402 -22.87 9.57 4.49
CA CYS A 402 -22.37 10.32 5.65
C CYS A 402 -21.37 11.39 5.21
N LEU A 403 -21.39 12.54 5.89
CA LEU A 403 -20.43 13.62 5.70
C LEU A 403 -19.55 13.76 6.94
N PHE A 404 -18.23 13.71 6.75
CA PHE A 404 -17.23 13.88 7.81
C PHE A 404 -16.30 15.05 7.51
N ASN A 405 -15.92 15.80 8.55
CA ASN A 405 -14.79 16.72 8.50
C ASN A 405 -13.52 15.99 8.95
N ILE A 406 -12.79 15.39 8.02
CA ILE A 406 -11.68 14.48 8.31
C ILE A 406 -10.42 15.18 8.88
N HIS A 407 -10.40 16.52 8.92
CA HIS A 407 -9.33 17.27 9.61
C HIS A 407 -9.59 17.38 11.11
N GLN A 408 -10.85 17.56 11.53
CA GLN A 408 -11.26 17.68 12.94
C GLN A 408 -11.80 16.37 13.53
N ASP A 409 -12.19 15.44 12.66
CA ASP A 409 -12.69 14.12 12.98
C ASP A 409 -12.08 13.05 12.06
N PRO A 410 -10.76 12.81 12.16
CA PRO A 410 -10.06 11.84 11.31
C PRO A 410 -10.50 10.39 11.56
N CYS A 411 -11.24 10.14 12.64
CA CYS A 411 -11.84 8.84 12.92
C CYS A 411 -13.24 8.67 12.33
N GLU A 412 -13.79 9.66 11.62
CA GLU A 412 -15.11 9.54 10.94
C GLU A 412 -16.21 9.05 11.90
N PHE A 413 -16.22 9.65 13.08
CA PHE A 413 -17.09 9.28 14.17
C PHE A 413 -18.44 10.00 14.08
N ARG A 414 -18.42 11.32 13.79
CA ARG A 414 -19.62 12.16 13.77
C ARG A 414 -20.02 12.49 12.34
N ASP A 415 -21.07 11.84 11.87
CA ASP A 415 -21.78 12.28 10.67
C ASP A 415 -22.42 13.65 10.91
N VAL A 416 -22.16 14.59 10.02
CA VAL A 416 -22.69 15.96 10.06
C VAL A 416 -23.50 16.33 8.81
N ALA A 417 -23.87 15.36 7.97
CA ALA A 417 -24.58 15.60 6.70
C ALA A 417 -25.84 16.45 6.88
N ALA A 418 -26.69 16.13 7.87
CA ALA A 418 -27.94 16.85 8.15
C ALA A 418 -27.74 18.35 8.48
N HIS A 419 -26.56 18.74 8.97
CA HIS A 419 -26.24 20.13 9.33
C HIS A 419 -25.54 20.89 8.19
N HIS A 420 -25.15 20.20 7.11
CA HIS A 420 -24.39 20.77 6.00
C HIS A 420 -24.92 20.33 4.62
N PRO A 421 -26.21 20.52 4.30
CA PRO A 421 -26.81 20.04 3.05
C PRO A 421 -26.13 20.60 1.79
N SER A 422 -25.70 21.87 1.81
CA SER A 422 -24.99 22.48 0.68
C SER A 422 -23.65 21.81 0.36
N ILE A 423 -22.93 21.33 1.38
CA ILE A 423 -21.66 20.62 1.22
C ILE A 423 -21.91 19.20 0.71
N VAL A 424 -22.97 18.55 1.17
CA VAL A 424 -23.40 17.25 0.66
C VAL A 424 -23.72 17.35 -0.84
N ASP A 425 -24.47 18.37 -1.26
CA ASP A 425 -24.82 18.57 -2.67
C ASP A 425 -23.60 18.89 -3.53
N GLU A 426 -22.64 19.67 -3.01
CA GLU A 426 -21.38 19.94 -3.69
C GLU A 426 -20.55 18.67 -3.92
N LEU A 427 -20.37 17.86 -2.89
CA LEU A 427 -19.63 16.59 -2.99
C LEU A 427 -20.38 15.57 -3.84
N ARG A 428 -21.72 15.56 -3.81
CA ARG A 428 -22.53 14.70 -4.69
C ARG A 428 -22.30 15.05 -6.17
N LYS A 429 -22.29 16.35 -6.52
CA LYS A 429 -21.95 16.79 -7.88
C LYS A 429 -20.53 16.39 -8.29
N LEU A 430 -19.57 16.41 -7.36
CA LEU A 430 -18.22 15.92 -7.62
C LEU A 430 -18.23 14.40 -7.91
N TYR A 431 -18.96 13.62 -7.12
CA TYR A 431 -19.17 12.20 -7.39
C TYR A 431 -19.82 11.96 -8.77
N GLU A 432 -20.92 12.65 -9.09
CA GLU A 432 -21.63 12.53 -10.37
C GLU A 432 -20.72 12.85 -11.56
N LYS A 433 -19.84 13.86 -11.42
CA LYS A 433 -18.82 14.17 -12.42
C LYS A 433 -17.90 12.98 -12.66
N TYR A 434 -17.39 12.33 -11.62
CA TYR A 434 -16.56 11.12 -11.78
C TYR A 434 -17.35 9.96 -12.37
N ALA A 435 -18.56 9.69 -11.85
CA ALA A 435 -19.43 8.62 -12.29
C ALA A 435 -19.80 8.75 -13.79
N SER A 436 -19.99 9.96 -14.30
CA SER A 436 -20.29 10.20 -15.73
C SER A 436 -19.19 9.74 -16.69
N SER A 437 -17.96 9.56 -16.19
CA SER A 437 -16.80 9.07 -16.95
C SER A 437 -16.41 7.64 -16.58
N PHE A 438 -17.19 6.99 -15.71
CA PHE A 438 -16.94 5.62 -15.27
C PHE A 438 -17.14 4.66 -16.44
N ALA A 439 -16.16 3.81 -16.66
CA ALA A 439 -16.26 2.71 -17.60
C ALA A 439 -16.37 1.42 -16.81
N GLU A 440 -17.37 0.60 -17.11
CA GLU A 440 -17.54 -0.68 -16.43
C GLU A 440 -16.25 -1.53 -16.57
N PRO A 441 -15.69 -1.98 -15.45
CA PRO A 441 -14.52 -2.83 -15.44
C PRO A 441 -14.86 -4.25 -15.89
N GLN A 442 -13.84 -4.94 -16.40
CA GLN A 442 -13.94 -6.34 -16.82
C GLN A 442 -14.11 -7.26 -15.60
N ASP A 443 -14.95 -8.28 -15.75
CA ASP A 443 -15.14 -9.38 -14.80
C ASP A 443 -15.47 -10.64 -15.59
N HIS A 444 -14.43 -11.37 -16.00
CA HIS A 444 -14.57 -12.57 -16.83
C HIS A 444 -14.90 -13.83 -16.02
N GLY A 445 -14.80 -13.77 -14.69
CA GLY A 445 -14.89 -14.95 -13.82
C GLY A 445 -13.67 -15.88 -13.93
N LEU A 446 -13.70 -16.96 -13.14
CA LEU A 446 -12.67 -18.01 -13.15
C LEU A 446 -12.73 -18.81 -14.44
N ASP A 447 -11.61 -18.90 -15.14
CA ASP A 447 -11.43 -19.79 -16.29
C ASP A 447 -10.86 -21.15 -15.81
N PRO A 448 -11.60 -22.27 -15.96
CA PRO A 448 -11.09 -23.59 -15.58
C PRO A 448 -9.78 -24.00 -16.28
N ALA A 449 -9.47 -23.43 -17.46
CA ALA A 449 -8.20 -23.67 -18.14
C ALA A 449 -7.01 -23.10 -17.36
N ALA A 450 -7.23 -22.10 -16.51
CA ALA A 450 -6.20 -21.46 -15.69
C ALA A 450 -5.75 -22.31 -14.49
N LEU A 451 -6.50 -23.36 -14.14
CA LEU A 451 -6.28 -24.10 -12.90
C LEU A 451 -4.89 -24.75 -12.90
N PRO A 452 -4.12 -24.66 -11.79
CA PRO A 452 -2.76 -25.19 -11.68
C PRO A 452 -2.61 -26.67 -12.05
N GLN A 453 -3.65 -27.48 -11.85
CA GLN A 453 -3.68 -28.89 -12.25
C GLN A 453 -3.46 -29.12 -13.76
N ASN A 454 -3.75 -28.11 -14.59
CA ASN A 454 -3.50 -28.13 -16.03
C ASN A 454 -2.08 -27.65 -16.40
N TRP A 455 -1.29 -27.21 -15.40
CA TRP A 455 -0.02 -26.51 -15.57
C TRP A 455 1.05 -27.01 -14.59
N ASP A 456 1.14 -28.31 -14.35
CA ASP A 456 2.11 -28.94 -13.43
C ASP A 456 2.09 -28.37 -11.99
N GLY A 457 0.91 -27.94 -11.53
CA GLY A 457 0.74 -27.33 -10.22
C GLY A 457 1.16 -25.87 -10.15
N TRP A 458 1.18 -25.13 -11.26
CA TRP A 458 1.53 -23.70 -11.29
C TRP A 458 0.36 -22.81 -11.71
N TRP A 459 0.21 -21.67 -11.04
CA TRP A 459 -0.55 -20.55 -11.60
C TRP A 459 0.26 -19.91 -12.71
N THR A 460 -0.14 -20.12 -13.97
CA THR A 460 0.62 -19.75 -15.17
C THR A 460 -0.28 -18.94 -16.12
N PRO A 461 0.24 -17.94 -16.88
CA PRO A 461 -0.50 -17.36 -18.00
C PRO A 461 -0.96 -18.47 -18.96
N TRP A 462 -2.26 -18.60 -19.22
CA TRP A 462 -2.82 -19.75 -19.95
C TRP A 462 -3.42 -19.39 -21.31
N LEU A 463 -3.72 -18.10 -21.56
CA LEU A 463 -4.41 -17.66 -22.78
C LEU A 463 -3.46 -17.40 -23.98
N ASP A 464 -2.15 -17.48 -23.76
CA ASP A 464 -1.11 -17.33 -24.80
C ASP A 464 0.00 -18.38 -24.67
N SER A 465 -0.35 -19.54 -24.10
CA SER A 465 0.54 -20.67 -23.82
C SER A 465 0.46 -21.79 -24.85
#